data_AF-A0A0N1IQK8-F1
#
_entry.id   AF-A0A0N1IQK8-F1
#
_cell.length_a   1.000
_cell.length_b   1.000
_cell.length_c   1.000
_cell.angle_alpha   90.00
_cell.angle_beta   90.00
_cell.angle_gamma   90.00
#
_symmetry.space_group_name_H-M   'P 1'
#
loop_
_entity.id
_entity.type
_entity.pdbx_description
1 polymer ?
#
loop_
_entity_poly.entity_id
_entity_poly.type
_entity_poly.pdbx_seq_one_letter_code
_entity_poly.pdbx_strand_id
1 'polypeptide(L)'
;MSSSRSKTSFIDKPLSKGKGEISLALYALLFSEIVQYCQNRSHSIHELQTKLSDIGQDVGTRLLDLYFVRERNSKREIKLLNMLLFVKSTLWKVLFGKEADKLEHANDDERTYYIIEKDALVNKFISVPKDKGSLNCATFNAGIIEAVLTKSGFEYYRNPQATRETFAEDRWFKTGDIFYRDEHYNYYYVERIKLLLKYRNHQISPLEVESVIRQHPAVQDVAVTGIPDAECGELPVACVVVRTGHTVTAQEIKDLVKDNLTDTKQLRGGVIFLNEIPMTATTKIHRRKLKELVITMEKE
;
A
#
# COMPACT_ATOMS: atom_id res chain seq x y z
N MET A 1 -51.21 -30.34 14.04
CA MET A 1 -51.65 -29.48 12.92
C MET A 1 -50.46 -29.21 12.02
N SER A 2 -50.56 -29.63 10.76
CA SER A 2 -49.53 -29.55 9.73
C SER A 2 -49.21 -28.09 9.38
N SER A 3 -47.95 -27.68 9.55
CA SER A 3 -47.44 -26.40 9.05
C SER A 3 -47.22 -26.51 7.54
N SER A 4 -48.12 -25.89 6.77
CA SER A 4 -47.98 -25.77 5.32
C SER A 4 -46.78 -24.88 4.99
N ARG A 5 -45.68 -25.47 4.54
CA ARG A 5 -44.61 -24.72 3.85
C ARG A 5 -45.22 -24.06 2.62
N SER A 6 -45.33 -22.73 2.66
CA SER A 6 -45.69 -21.93 1.49
C SER A 6 -44.68 -22.24 0.37
N LYS A 7 -45.14 -22.83 -0.74
CA LYS A 7 -44.34 -22.99 -1.94
C LYS A 7 -44.13 -21.60 -2.53
N THR A 8 -42.92 -21.06 -2.39
CA THR A 8 -42.53 -19.81 -3.06
C THR A 8 -42.80 -19.93 -4.57
N SER A 9 -43.42 -18.91 -5.16
CA SER A 9 -43.79 -18.92 -6.57
C SER A 9 -42.51 -19.01 -7.42
N PHE A 10 -42.63 -19.58 -8.63
CA PHE A 10 -41.47 -19.76 -9.51
C PHE A 10 -40.80 -18.41 -9.88
N ILE A 11 -41.55 -17.31 -9.80
CA ILE A 11 -41.12 -15.93 -10.06
C ILE A 11 -40.30 -15.36 -8.89
N ASP A 12 -40.56 -15.84 -7.66
CA ASP A 12 -39.87 -15.39 -6.44
C ASP A 12 -38.56 -16.15 -6.18
N LYS A 13 -38.20 -17.09 -7.06
CA LYS A 13 -36.88 -17.70 -7.04
C LYS A 13 -35.88 -16.70 -7.62
N PRO A 14 -34.87 -16.26 -6.87
CA PRO A 14 -33.81 -15.44 -7.43
C PRO A 14 -33.19 -16.20 -8.61
N LEU A 15 -33.13 -15.56 -9.77
CA LEU A 15 -32.40 -16.08 -10.92
C LEU A 15 -30.99 -16.42 -10.43
N SER A 16 -30.63 -17.70 -10.39
CA SER A 16 -29.23 -18.06 -10.14
C SER A 16 -28.45 -17.36 -11.24
N LYS A 17 -27.60 -16.39 -10.89
CA LYS A 17 -26.61 -15.87 -11.82
C LYS A 17 -25.82 -17.09 -12.28
N GLY A 18 -26.14 -17.60 -13.46
CA GLY A 18 -25.34 -18.65 -14.09
C GLY A 18 -23.90 -18.18 -14.07
N LYS A 19 -22.97 -19.06 -13.68
CA LYS A 19 -21.55 -18.76 -13.88
C LYS A 19 -21.41 -18.45 -15.37
N GLY A 20 -21.08 -17.21 -15.71
CA GLY A 20 -20.72 -16.86 -17.08
C GLY A 20 -19.42 -17.56 -17.40
N GLU A 21 -19.51 -18.82 -17.84
CA GLU A 21 -18.35 -19.57 -18.26
C GLU A 21 -17.85 -18.94 -19.57
N ILE A 22 -16.76 -18.20 -19.46
CA ILE A 22 -16.05 -17.63 -20.62
C ILE A 22 -15.30 -18.79 -21.28
N SER A 23 -15.44 -18.90 -22.60
CA SER A 23 -14.71 -19.92 -23.38
C SER A 23 -13.20 -19.79 -23.18
N LEU A 24 -12.53 -20.92 -22.96
CA LEU A 24 -11.06 -20.98 -22.87
C LEU A 24 -10.38 -20.41 -24.12
N ALA A 25 -11.03 -20.50 -25.28
CA ALA A 25 -10.53 -19.93 -26.53
C ALA A 25 -10.42 -18.39 -26.47
N LEU A 26 -11.33 -17.71 -25.78
CA LEU A 26 -11.27 -16.25 -25.62
C LEU A 26 -10.08 -15.85 -24.75
N TYR A 27 -9.82 -16.60 -23.67
CA TYR A 27 -8.62 -16.40 -22.86
C TYR A 27 -7.35 -16.63 -23.69
N ALA A 28 -7.30 -17.70 -24.49
CA ALA A 28 -6.17 -18.01 -25.36
C ALA A 28 -5.87 -16.88 -26.36
N LEU A 29 -6.90 -16.36 -27.03
CA LEU A 29 -6.76 -15.25 -27.98
C LEU A 29 -6.28 -13.97 -27.30
N LEU A 30 -6.92 -13.59 -26.18
CA LEU A 30 -6.52 -12.40 -25.43
C LEU A 30 -5.08 -12.52 -24.91
N PHE A 31 -4.71 -13.67 -24.35
CA PHE A 31 -3.38 -13.90 -23.83
C PHE A 31 -2.32 -13.87 -24.94
N SER A 32 -2.64 -14.42 -26.13
CA SER A 32 -1.75 -14.33 -27.30
C SER A 32 -1.50 -12.87 -27.70
N GLU A 33 -2.54 -12.04 -27.73
CA GLU A 33 -2.40 -10.60 -28.01
C GLU A 33 -1.61 -9.87 -26.92
N ILE A 34 -1.74 -10.23 -25.64
CA ILE A 34 -0.91 -9.68 -24.56
C ILE A 34 0.57 -10.02 -24.80
N VAL A 35 0.88 -11.28 -25.15
CA VAL A 35 2.25 -11.71 -25.44
C VAL A 35 2.81 -10.94 -26.63
N GLN A 36 2.04 -10.78 -27.71
CA GLN A 36 2.45 -9.99 -28.88
C GLN A 36 2.63 -8.51 -28.53
N TYR A 37 1.73 -7.93 -27.74
CA TYR A 37 1.80 -6.54 -27.28
C TYR A 37 3.09 -6.27 -26.50
N CYS A 38 3.44 -7.16 -25.57
CA CYS A 38 4.68 -7.08 -24.80
C CYS A 38 5.88 -7.29 -25.72
N GLN A 39 5.84 -8.28 -26.60
CA GLN A 39 6.94 -8.60 -27.52
C GLN A 39 7.29 -7.43 -28.43
N ASN A 40 6.29 -6.71 -28.95
CA ASN A 40 6.48 -5.54 -29.82
C ASN A 40 7.07 -4.33 -29.08
N ARG A 41 7.10 -4.37 -27.74
CA ARG A 41 7.58 -3.29 -26.86
C ARG A 41 8.76 -3.72 -26.00
N SER A 42 9.40 -4.82 -26.35
CA SER A 42 10.54 -5.38 -25.62
C SER A 42 11.71 -5.59 -26.57
N HIS A 43 12.90 -5.22 -26.10
CA HIS A 43 14.14 -5.38 -26.85
C HIS A 43 14.88 -6.68 -26.49
N SER A 44 14.43 -7.38 -25.45
CA SER A 44 15.00 -8.66 -25.01
C SER A 44 13.93 -9.63 -24.49
N ILE A 45 14.28 -10.92 -24.44
CA ILE A 45 13.41 -11.96 -23.86
C ILE A 45 13.18 -11.68 -22.36
N HIS A 46 14.21 -11.22 -21.65
CA HIS A 46 14.10 -10.85 -20.24
C HIS A 46 13.09 -9.72 -20.03
N GLU A 47 13.18 -8.65 -20.83
CA GLU A 47 12.24 -7.53 -20.74
C GLU A 47 10.79 -7.96 -21.05
N LEU A 48 10.60 -8.84 -22.04
CA LEU A 48 9.30 -9.43 -22.34
C LEU A 48 8.74 -10.20 -21.15
N GLN A 49 9.56 -11.05 -20.52
CA GLN A 49 9.18 -11.81 -19.33
C GLN A 49 8.84 -10.92 -18.14
N THR A 50 9.60 -9.83 -17.91
CA THR A 50 9.30 -8.84 -16.87
C THR A 50 7.95 -8.19 -17.13
N LYS A 51 7.67 -7.70 -18.35
CA LYS A 51 6.36 -7.10 -18.67
C LYS A 51 5.21 -8.09 -18.51
N LEU A 52 5.40 -9.36 -18.88
CA LEU A 52 4.40 -10.40 -18.65
C LEU A 52 4.17 -10.64 -17.15
N SER A 53 5.24 -10.64 -16.35
CA SER A 53 5.14 -10.73 -14.89
C SER A 53 4.36 -9.55 -14.31
N ASP A 54 4.65 -8.32 -14.73
CA ASP A 54 3.97 -7.11 -14.25
C ASP A 54 2.46 -7.15 -14.50
N ILE A 55 2.04 -7.56 -15.71
CA ILE A 55 0.60 -7.75 -16.01
C ILE A 55 0.01 -8.87 -15.14
N GLY A 56 0.77 -9.94 -14.88
CA GLY A 56 0.40 -10.99 -13.95
C GLY A 56 0.19 -10.46 -12.52
N GLN A 57 1.06 -9.57 -12.04
CA GLN A 57 0.95 -8.98 -10.70
C GLN A 57 -0.33 -8.16 -10.53
N ASP A 58 -0.75 -7.42 -11.56
CA ASP A 58 -2.02 -6.68 -11.55
C ASP A 58 -3.22 -7.63 -11.41
N VAL A 59 -3.21 -8.77 -12.11
CA VAL A 59 -4.24 -9.80 -12.00
C VAL A 59 -4.24 -10.41 -10.60
N GLY A 60 -3.07 -10.80 -10.08
CA GLY A 60 -2.93 -11.40 -8.76
C GLY A 60 -3.42 -10.50 -7.63
N THR A 61 -3.13 -9.20 -7.71
CA THR A 61 -3.58 -8.20 -6.72
C THR A 61 -5.11 -8.15 -6.65
N ARG A 62 -5.79 -8.08 -7.80
CA ARG A 62 -7.27 -8.01 -7.85
C ARG A 62 -7.93 -9.31 -7.41
N LEU A 63 -7.30 -10.44 -7.71
CA LEU A 63 -7.84 -11.76 -7.41
C LEU A 63 -7.78 -12.09 -5.92
N LEU A 64 -6.74 -11.63 -5.23
CA LEU A 64 -6.54 -11.87 -3.80
C LEU A 64 -7.72 -11.35 -2.95
N ASP A 65 -8.11 -10.09 -3.18
CA ASP A 65 -9.20 -9.43 -2.44
C ASP A 65 -10.53 -10.14 -2.68
N LEU A 66 -10.83 -10.45 -3.94
CA LEU A 66 -12.05 -11.18 -4.33
C LEU A 66 -12.12 -12.55 -3.66
N TYR A 67 -11.00 -13.27 -3.61
CA TYR A 67 -10.96 -14.59 -3.01
C TYR A 67 -11.17 -14.54 -1.49
N PHE A 68 -10.48 -13.65 -0.77
CA PHE A 68 -10.64 -13.58 0.69
C PHE A 68 -12.06 -13.20 1.10
N VAL A 69 -12.70 -12.29 0.38
CA VAL A 69 -14.08 -11.88 0.66
C VAL A 69 -15.08 -12.99 0.34
N ARG A 70 -14.95 -13.68 -0.80
CA ARG A 70 -15.96 -14.65 -1.27
C ARG A 70 -15.79 -16.04 -0.65
N GLU A 71 -14.56 -16.53 -0.56
CA GLU A 71 -14.27 -17.95 -0.31
C GLU A 71 -13.74 -18.19 1.12
N ARG A 72 -13.27 -17.16 1.81
CA ARG A 72 -12.64 -17.29 3.14
C ARG A 72 -13.33 -16.51 4.25
N ASN A 73 -14.53 -15.97 4.03
CA ASN A 73 -15.25 -15.14 5.01
C ASN A 73 -14.34 -14.06 5.62
N SER A 74 -13.49 -13.45 4.77
CA SER A 74 -12.50 -12.44 5.16
C SER A 74 -11.41 -12.92 6.14
N LYS A 75 -11.25 -14.24 6.35
CA LYS A 75 -10.16 -14.79 7.16
C LYS A 75 -8.88 -14.89 6.35
N ARG A 76 -7.84 -14.21 6.83
CA ARG A 76 -6.50 -14.19 6.22
C ARG A 76 -5.68 -15.42 6.62
N GLU A 77 -4.93 -15.97 5.66
CA GLU A 77 -4.02 -17.08 5.93
C GLU A 77 -2.70 -16.57 6.50
N ILE A 78 -2.23 -17.17 7.60
CA ILE A 78 -1.09 -16.65 8.39
C ILE A 78 0.13 -17.56 8.41
N LYS A 79 -0.02 -18.80 7.91
CA LYS A 79 1.08 -19.77 7.83
C LYS A 79 1.55 -19.85 6.39
N LEU A 80 2.87 -19.72 6.17
CA LEU A 80 3.48 -19.81 4.85
C LEU A 80 3.08 -21.10 4.15
N LEU A 81 3.17 -22.25 4.84
CA LEU A 81 2.78 -23.54 4.27
C LEU A 81 1.32 -23.58 3.81
N ASN A 82 0.40 -23.03 4.61
CA ASN A 82 -1.02 -22.97 4.24
C ASN A 82 -1.25 -22.05 3.03
N MET A 83 -0.52 -20.95 2.94
CA MET A 83 -0.61 -20.05 1.79
C MET A 83 -0.02 -20.69 0.53
N LEU A 84 1.09 -21.41 0.63
CA LEU A 84 1.66 -22.17 -0.48
C LEU A 84 0.72 -23.30 -0.93
N LEU A 85 0.06 -24.00 0.01
CA LEU A 85 -0.97 -24.98 -0.29
C LEU A 85 -2.19 -24.34 -0.95
N PHE A 86 -2.59 -23.14 -0.51
CA PHE A 86 -3.64 -22.36 -1.17
C PHE A 86 -3.26 -22.01 -2.62
N VAL A 87 -2.02 -21.55 -2.85
CA VAL A 87 -1.51 -21.26 -4.19
C VAL A 87 -1.53 -22.52 -5.06
N LYS A 88 -0.99 -23.65 -4.57
CA LYS A 88 -0.95 -24.94 -5.27
C LYS A 88 -2.34 -25.44 -5.65
N SER A 89 -3.30 -25.36 -4.73
CA SER A 89 -4.61 -26.00 -4.89
C SER A 89 -5.66 -25.03 -5.43
N THR A 90 -6.16 -24.16 -4.56
CA THR A 90 -7.36 -23.37 -4.82
C THR A 90 -7.10 -22.30 -5.86
N LEU A 91 -6.02 -21.53 -5.71
CA LEU A 91 -5.67 -20.49 -6.68
C LEU A 91 -5.37 -21.10 -8.05
N TRP A 92 -4.55 -22.15 -8.08
CA TRP A 92 -4.21 -22.84 -9.33
C TRP A 92 -5.44 -23.39 -10.05
N LYS A 93 -6.37 -24.00 -9.29
CA LYS A 93 -7.61 -24.54 -9.85
C LYS A 93 -8.53 -23.44 -10.38
N VAL A 94 -8.59 -22.28 -9.72
CA VAL A 94 -9.36 -21.13 -10.20
C VAL A 94 -8.77 -20.56 -11.49
N LEU A 95 -7.44 -20.50 -11.60
CA LEU A 95 -6.76 -19.94 -12.77
C LEU A 95 -6.70 -20.91 -13.95
N PHE A 96 -6.48 -22.20 -13.70
CA PHE A 96 -6.07 -23.17 -14.72
C PHE A 96 -6.93 -24.44 -14.75
N GLY A 97 -7.97 -24.53 -13.92
CA GLY A 97 -8.90 -25.67 -13.88
C GLY A 97 -8.36 -26.92 -13.21
N LYS A 98 -7.11 -26.93 -12.74
CA LYS A 98 -6.47 -28.02 -12.02
C LYS A 98 -5.52 -27.51 -10.92
N GLU A 99 -5.14 -28.36 -9.99
CA GLU A 99 -4.06 -28.06 -9.03
C GLU A 99 -2.70 -28.09 -9.72
N ALA A 100 -1.72 -27.36 -9.16
CA ALA A 100 -0.34 -27.47 -9.62
C ALA A 100 0.20 -28.88 -9.35
N ASP A 101 1.06 -29.41 -10.22
CA ASP A 101 1.50 -30.80 -10.13
C ASP A 101 2.22 -31.08 -8.80
N LYS A 102 3.13 -30.20 -8.35
CA LYS A 102 3.84 -30.37 -7.08
C LYS A 102 4.12 -29.06 -6.34
N LEU A 103 4.30 -29.20 -5.03
CA LEU A 103 4.91 -28.21 -4.14
C LEU A 103 6.02 -28.92 -3.38
N GLU A 104 7.26 -28.54 -3.62
CA GLU A 104 8.45 -29.11 -2.99
C GLU A 104 9.18 -28.03 -2.18
N HIS A 105 9.94 -28.44 -1.17
CA HIS A 105 10.80 -27.58 -0.37
C HIS A 105 12.25 -27.87 -0.73
N ALA A 106 13.10 -26.85 -0.82
CA ALA A 106 14.51 -27.03 -1.16
C ALA A 106 15.25 -27.73 -0.01
N ASN A 107 16.12 -28.68 -0.36
CA ASN A 107 16.89 -29.44 0.63
C ASN A 107 18.00 -28.60 1.29
N ASP A 108 18.45 -27.55 0.62
CA ASP A 108 19.63 -26.73 0.96
C ASP A 108 19.28 -25.30 1.41
N ASP A 109 18.04 -24.84 1.22
CA ASP A 109 17.58 -23.54 1.70
C ASP A 109 16.16 -23.62 2.27
N GLU A 110 16.05 -23.39 3.58
CA GLU A 110 14.78 -23.41 4.31
C GLU A 110 13.73 -22.42 3.77
N ARG A 111 14.18 -21.40 3.01
CA ARG A 111 13.32 -20.34 2.47
C ARG A 111 12.85 -20.60 1.05
N THR A 112 13.37 -21.62 0.38
CA THR A 112 13.06 -21.88 -1.03
C THR A 112 12.03 -23.00 -1.16
N TYR A 113 10.95 -22.69 -1.87
CA TYR A 113 9.90 -23.64 -2.22
C TYR A 113 9.69 -23.63 -3.73
N TYR A 114 9.40 -24.80 -4.29
CA TYR A 114 9.17 -25.00 -5.71
C TYR A 114 7.72 -25.38 -5.96
N ILE A 115 6.99 -24.55 -6.71
CA ILE A 115 5.74 -24.97 -7.34
C ILE A 115 6.08 -25.46 -8.73
N ILE A 116 5.79 -26.73 -8.99
CA ILE A 116 6.17 -27.41 -10.23
C ILE A 116 4.91 -27.66 -11.05
N GLU A 117 4.95 -27.22 -12.29
CA GLU A 117 3.91 -27.39 -13.29
C GLU A 117 4.56 -27.82 -14.60
N LYS A 118 4.27 -29.04 -15.05
CA LYS A 118 4.86 -29.60 -16.27
C LYS A 118 4.28 -28.98 -17.53
N ASP A 119 2.97 -28.75 -17.52
CA ASP A 119 2.20 -28.32 -18.70
C ASP A 119 1.42 -27.04 -18.41
N ALA A 120 2.14 -25.93 -18.26
CA ALA A 120 1.54 -24.63 -17.98
C ALA A 120 0.53 -24.24 -19.08
N LEU A 121 -0.71 -23.95 -18.67
CA LEU A 121 -1.82 -23.66 -19.59
C LEU A 121 -1.50 -22.52 -20.57
N VAL A 122 -0.82 -21.48 -20.08
CA VAL A 122 -0.36 -20.33 -20.87
C VAL A 122 0.56 -20.72 -22.03
N ASN A 123 1.33 -21.80 -21.89
CA ASN A 123 2.24 -22.28 -22.93
C ASN A 123 1.50 -23.10 -24.00
N LYS A 124 0.26 -23.56 -23.75
CA LYS A 124 -0.54 -24.31 -24.73
C LYS A 124 -1.10 -23.43 -25.84
N PHE A 125 -1.24 -22.12 -25.59
CA PHE A 125 -1.92 -21.19 -26.49
C PHE A 125 -0.98 -20.37 -27.37
N ILE A 126 0.32 -20.51 -27.16
CA ILE A 126 1.34 -19.73 -27.86
C ILE A 126 2.28 -20.68 -28.59
N SER A 127 2.51 -20.43 -29.87
CA SER A 127 3.60 -21.08 -30.60
C SER A 127 4.83 -20.20 -30.48
N VAL A 128 5.85 -20.68 -29.75
CA VAL A 128 7.12 -19.97 -29.63
C VAL A 128 7.90 -20.14 -30.94
N PRO A 129 8.31 -19.06 -31.62
CA PRO A 129 9.18 -19.14 -32.80
C PRO A 129 10.49 -19.90 -32.47
N LYS A 130 10.96 -20.74 -33.41
CA LYS A 130 12.13 -21.64 -33.17
C LYS A 130 13.42 -20.91 -32.81
N ASP A 131 13.54 -19.64 -33.20
CA ASP A 131 14.63 -18.71 -32.89
C ASP A 131 14.59 -18.12 -31.46
N LYS A 132 13.48 -18.31 -30.73
CA LYS A 132 13.24 -17.78 -29.37
C LYS A 132 13.00 -18.88 -28.33
N GLY A 133 13.70 -20.01 -28.46
CA GLY A 133 13.48 -21.23 -27.65
C GLY A 133 13.56 -21.10 -26.12
N SER A 134 13.92 -19.92 -25.57
CA SER A 134 13.93 -19.63 -24.13
C SER A 134 12.72 -18.82 -23.62
N LEU A 135 11.75 -18.48 -24.48
CA LEU A 135 10.56 -17.73 -24.05
C LEU A 135 9.69 -18.57 -23.10
N ASN A 136 9.61 -18.17 -21.84
CA ASN A 136 8.74 -18.78 -20.85
C ASN A 136 7.60 -17.83 -20.44
N CYS A 137 6.40 -18.07 -20.96
CA CYS A 137 5.20 -17.29 -20.63
C CYS A 137 4.58 -17.68 -19.28
N ALA A 138 5.09 -18.72 -18.60
CA ALA A 138 4.75 -18.97 -17.20
C ALA A 138 5.23 -17.84 -16.27
N THR A 139 6.04 -16.89 -16.75
CA THR A 139 6.37 -15.65 -16.03
C THR A 139 5.15 -14.79 -15.74
N PHE A 140 4.11 -14.82 -16.58
CA PHE A 140 2.82 -14.22 -16.25
C PHE A 140 2.18 -14.88 -15.01
N ASN A 141 2.19 -16.22 -14.95
CA ASN A 141 1.70 -16.95 -13.79
C ASN A 141 2.55 -16.65 -12.55
N ALA A 142 3.87 -16.55 -12.71
CA ALA A 142 4.80 -16.18 -11.64
C ALA A 142 4.45 -14.81 -11.05
N GLY A 143 4.15 -13.81 -11.89
CA GLY A 143 3.70 -12.49 -11.43
C GLY A 143 2.39 -12.54 -10.64
N ILE A 144 1.42 -13.36 -11.06
CA ILE A 144 0.18 -13.58 -10.28
C ILE A 144 0.50 -14.13 -8.89
N ILE A 145 1.35 -15.15 -8.81
CA ILE A 145 1.74 -15.81 -7.55
C ILE A 145 2.51 -14.84 -6.67
N GLU A 146 3.45 -14.10 -7.23
CA GLU A 146 4.26 -13.09 -6.53
C GLU A 146 3.36 -12.03 -5.88
N ALA A 147 2.40 -11.49 -6.64
CA ALA A 147 1.45 -10.52 -6.10
C ALA A 147 0.57 -11.12 -5.00
N VAL A 148 0.03 -12.32 -5.22
CA VAL A 148 -0.79 -13.01 -4.21
C VAL A 148 0.00 -13.23 -2.92
N LEU A 149 1.23 -13.71 -3.01
CA LEU A 149 2.07 -13.95 -1.85
C LEU A 149 2.40 -12.62 -1.16
N THR A 150 3.02 -11.67 -1.88
CA THR A 150 3.45 -10.40 -1.31
C THR A 150 2.30 -9.60 -0.69
N LYS A 151 1.16 -9.52 -1.38
CA LYS A 151 -0.01 -8.76 -0.92
C LYS A 151 -0.81 -9.48 0.18
N SER A 152 -0.62 -10.78 0.37
CA SER A 152 -1.20 -11.51 1.52
C SER A 152 -0.53 -11.16 2.87
N GLY A 153 0.54 -10.35 2.84
CA GLY A 153 1.13 -9.71 4.01
C GLY A 153 2.15 -10.60 4.74
N PHE A 154 3.12 -11.13 3.99
CA PHE A 154 4.30 -11.77 4.57
C PHE A 154 5.26 -10.74 5.17
N GLU A 155 6.06 -11.23 6.11
CA GLU A 155 6.87 -10.50 7.09
C GLU A 155 8.00 -9.65 6.46
N TYR A 156 8.48 -8.63 7.17
CA TYR A 156 9.67 -7.88 6.75
C TYR A 156 10.90 -8.81 6.71
N TYR A 157 11.66 -8.72 5.62
CA TYR A 157 12.83 -9.55 5.39
C TYR A 157 13.86 -9.40 6.51
N ARG A 158 14.16 -10.50 7.22
CA ARG A 158 15.12 -10.58 8.34
C ARG A 158 14.90 -9.53 9.43
N ASN A 159 13.68 -9.01 9.58
CA ASN A 159 13.36 -8.01 10.60
C ASN A 159 12.11 -8.42 11.41
N PRO A 160 12.25 -9.44 12.29
CA PRO A 160 11.13 -9.94 13.08
C PRO A 160 10.56 -8.88 14.03
N GLN A 161 11.38 -7.91 14.47
CA GLN A 161 10.92 -6.80 15.29
C GLN A 161 9.96 -5.89 14.52
N ALA A 162 10.35 -5.40 13.34
CA ALA A 162 9.49 -4.54 12.52
C ALA A 162 8.19 -5.25 12.12
N THR A 163 8.25 -6.55 11.83
CA THR A 163 7.06 -7.37 11.58
C THR A 163 6.13 -7.36 12.78
N ARG A 164 6.63 -7.66 13.99
CA ARG A 164 5.80 -7.64 15.20
C ARG A 164 5.21 -6.26 15.49
N GLU A 165 5.98 -5.20 15.28
CA GLU A 165 5.52 -3.83 15.54
C GLU A 165 4.39 -3.40 14.58
N THR A 166 4.48 -3.84 13.31
CA THR A 166 3.56 -3.45 12.23
C THR A 166 2.17 -4.08 12.34
N PHE A 167 2.06 -5.23 13.01
CA PHE A 167 0.78 -5.89 13.23
C PHE A 167 0.31 -5.72 14.68
N ALA A 168 -1.00 -5.61 14.89
CA ALA A 168 -1.59 -5.73 16.22
C ALA A 168 -1.60 -7.21 16.67
N GLU A 169 -1.89 -7.48 17.94
CA GLU A 169 -1.94 -8.84 18.49
C GLU A 169 -2.94 -9.73 17.73
N ASP A 170 -4.06 -9.14 17.31
CA ASP A 170 -5.10 -9.75 16.49
C ASP A 170 -4.79 -9.72 14.97
N ARG A 171 -3.55 -9.37 14.61
CA ARG A 171 -2.98 -9.42 13.25
C ARG A 171 -3.52 -8.39 12.26
N TRP A 172 -4.21 -7.34 12.74
CA TRP A 172 -4.51 -6.17 11.93
C TRP A 172 -3.25 -5.38 11.58
N PHE A 173 -3.17 -4.90 10.35
CA PHE A 173 -2.06 -4.06 9.89
C PHE A 173 -2.23 -2.64 10.43
N LYS A 174 -1.21 -2.16 11.16
CA LYS A 174 -1.16 -0.79 11.63
C LYS A 174 -0.60 0.09 10.52
N THR A 175 -1.49 0.81 9.83
CA THR A 175 -1.11 1.78 8.77
C THR A 175 -0.16 2.86 9.28
N GLY A 176 -0.27 3.18 10.57
CA GLY A 176 0.39 4.33 11.18
C GLY A 176 -0.30 5.65 10.82
N ASP A 177 -1.49 5.59 10.25
CA ASP A 177 -2.30 6.72 9.82
C ASP A 177 -3.57 6.80 10.69
N ILE A 178 -3.94 8.01 11.07
CA ILE A 178 -5.09 8.33 11.92
C ILE A 178 -6.25 8.73 11.02
N PHE A 179 -7.41 8.16 11.29
CA PHE A 179 -8.65 8.50 10.63
C PHE A 179 -9.73 8.75 11.69
N TYR A 180 -10.71 9.58 11.37
CA TYR A 180 -11.99 9.57 12.05
C TYR A 180 -13.08 9.10 11.09
N ARG A 181 -14.16 8.55 11.65
CA ARG A 181 -15.32 8.08 10.90
C ARG A 181 -16.53 8.92 11.31
N ASP A 182 -17.26 9.43 10.33
CA ASP A 182 -18.51 10.16 10.58
C ASP A 182 -19.70 9.20 10.77
N GLU A 183 -20.89 9.78 10.97
CA GLU A 183 -22.16 9.05 11.14
C GLU A 183 -22.60 8.31 9.86
N HIS A 184 -22.05 8.67 8.70
CA HIS A 184 -22.35 8.10 7.40
C HIS A 184 -21.32 7.05 6.95
N TYR A 185 -20.43 6.62 7.85
CA TYR A 185 -19.36 5.66 7.58
C TYR A 185 -18.29 6.14 6.58
N ASN A 186 -18.18 7.46 6.35
CA ASN A 186 -17.06 8.03 5.62
C ASN A 186 -15.84 8.13 6.53
N TYR A 187 -14.67 7.81 5.97
CA TYR A 187 -13.39 7.91 6.68
C TYR A 187 -12.62 9.13 6.20
N TYR A 188 -12.17 9.95 7.16
CA TYR A 188 -11.40 11.15 6.90
C TYR A 188 -10.01 11.00 7.47
N TYR A 189 -9.01 11.19 6.59
CA TYR A 189 -7.61 11.19 6.99
C TYR A 189 -7.32 12.39 7.90
N VAL A 190 -6.61 12.14 9.00
CA VAL A 190 -6.20 13.17 9.96
C VAL A 190 -4.70 13.43 9.84
N GLU A 191 -3.87 12.44 10.18
CA GLU A 191 -2.42 12.60 10.26
C GLU A 191 -1.74 11.22 10.39
N ARG A 192 -0.42 11.13 10.19
CA ARG A 192 0.35 9.94 10.58
C ARG A 192 0.74 9.99 12.05
N ILE A 193 0.50 8.92 12.80
CA ILE A 193 0.81 8.81 14.25
C ILE A 193 2.26 9.21 14.55
N LYS A 194 3.20 8.80 13.70
CA LYS A 194 4.64 9.09 13.88
C LYS A 194 5.05 10.54 13.60
N LEU A 195 4.16 11.34 13.04
CA LEU A 195 4.40 12.76 12.74
C LEU A 195 3.84 13.69 13.82
N LEU A 196 3.00 13.18 14.73
CA LEU A 196 2.49 13.96 15.85
C LEU A 196 3.63 14.39 16.76
N LEU A 197 3.64 15.68 17.11
CA LEU A 197 4.57 16.22 18.09
C LEU A 197 4.06 15.91 19.49
N LYS A 198 4.99 15.57 20.39
CA LYS A 198 4.67 15.27 21.79
C LYS A 198 5.09 16.45 22.67
N TYR A 199 4.13 17.32 22.98
CA TYR A 199 4.34 18.46 23.87
C TYR A 199 3.63 18.23 25.21
N ARG A 200 4.41 17.94 26.26
CA ARG A 200 3.93 17.50 27.57
C ARG A 200 2.97 16.30 27.39
N ASN A 201 1.75 16.38 27.93
CA ASN A 201 0.73 15.35 27.79
C ASN A 201 -0.18 15.53 26.55
N HIS A 202 0.23 16.36 25.59
CA HIS A 202 -0.56 16.66 24.39
C HIS A 202 0.12 16.16 23.11
N GLN A 203 -0.69 15.67 22.19
CA GLN A 203 -0.29 15.36 20.82
C GLN A 203 -0.71 16.51 19.91
N ILE A 204 0.24 17.06 19.16
CA ILE A 204 0.00 18.19 18.25
C ILE A 204 0.20 17.69 16.83
N SER A 205 -0.80 17.92 15.96
CA SER A 205 -0.63 17.69 14.53
C SER A 205 0.14 18.86 13.91
N PRO A 206 1.31 18.60 13.29
CA PRO A 206 1.99 19.63 12.51
C PRO A 206 1.11 20.20 11.41
N LEU A 207 0.35 19.35 10.71
CA LEU A 207 -0.53 19.76 9.60
C LEU A 207 -1.57 20.79 10.04
N GLU A 208 -2.12 20.68 11.25
CA GLU A 208 -3.07 21.65 11.79
C GLU A 208 -2.44 23.03 11.96
N VAL A 209 -1.25 23.08 12.59
CA VAL A 209 -0.51 24.33 12.80
C VAL A 209 -0.05 24.92 11.46
N GLU A 210 0.48 24.08 10.58
CA GLU A 210 0.86 24.47 9.22
C GLU A 210 -0.33 25.05 8.43
N SER A 211 -1.53 24.48 8.57
CA SER A 211 -2.74 24.94 7.88
C SER A 211 -3.17 26.33 8.34
N VAL A 212 -2.97 26.67 9.61
CA VAL A 212 -3.21 28.02 10.13
C VAL A 212 -2.15 28.99 9.58
N ILE A 213 -0.88 28.63 9.64
CA ILE A 213 0.22 29.50 9.16
C ILE A 213 0.09 29.77 7.65
N ARG A 214 -0.35 28.79 6.85
CA ARG A 214 -0.59 28.96 5.40
C ARG A 214 -1.67 29.99 5.07
N GLN A 215 -2.52 30.38 6.01
CA GLN A 215 -3.54 31.42 5.78
C GLN A 215 -2.91 32.82 5.70
N HIS A 216 -1.68 33.00 6.20
CA HIS A 216 -0.98 34.28 6.11
C HIS A 216 -0.57 34.58 4.65
N PRO A 217 -0.93 35.75 4.09
CA PRO A 217 -0.72 36.05 2.67
C PRO A 217 0.76 36.09 2.26
N ALA A 218 1.65 36.42 3.19
CA ALA A 218 3.10 36.46 2.97
C ALA A 218 3.79 35.08 3.03
N VAL A 219 3.09 34.00 3.42
CA VAL A 219 3.67 32.66 3.52
C VAL A 219 3.55 31.94 2.17
N GLN A 220 4.68 31.42 1.68
CA GLN A 220 4.75 30.59 0.47
C GLN A 220 4.70 29.10 0.82
N ASP A 221 5.52 28.67 1.76
CA ASP A 221 5.53 27.28 2.24
C ASP A 221 5.82 27.25 3.74
N VAL A 222 5.38 26.19 4.40
CA VAL A 222 5.59 25.99 5.84
C VAL A 222 5.66 24.51 6.18
N ALA A 223 6.60 24.19 7.06
CA ALA A 223 6.69 22.89 7.69
C ALA A 223 6.88 23.05 9.20
N VAL A 224 6.05 22.37 9.99
CA VAL A 224 6.16 22.37 11.45
C VAL A 224 6.86 21.09 11.90
N THR A 225 7.76 21.22 12.88
CA THR A 225 8.45 20.09 13.51
C THR A 225 8.65 20.37 15.01
N GLY A 226 9.18 19.40 15.73
CA GLY A 226 9.49 19.51 17.16
C GLY A 226 10.99 19.63 17.41
N ILE A 227 11.37 20.53 18.32
CA ILE A 227 12.70 20.59 18.91
C ILE A 227 12.69 19.77 20.21
N PRO A 228 13.58 18.79 20.40
CA PRO A 228 13.66 18.05 21.64
C PRO A 228 13.87 18.97 22.85
N ASP A 229 13.07 18.77 23.89
CA ASP A 229 13.15 19.50 25.15
C ASP A 229 13.03 18.54 26.33
N ALA A 230 13.85 18.77 27.36
CA ALA A 230 13.98 17.84 28.48
C ALA A 230 12.72 17.77 29.36
N GLU A 231 11.96 18.86 29.45
CA GLU A 231 10.76 18.94 30.31
C GLU A 231 9.47 18.71 29.51
N CYS A 232 9.42 19.25 28.30
CA CYS A 232 8.22 19.30 27.48
C CYS A 232 8.18 18.20 26.40
N GLY A 233 9.25 17.43 26.19
CA GLY A 233 9.33 16.44 25.11
C GLY A 233 9.73 17.09 23.78
N GLU A 234 8.79 17.75 23.10
CA GLU A 234 9.04 18.45 21.84
C GLU A 234 8.39 19.84 21.84
N LEU A 235 9.19 20.89 21.58
CA LEU A 235 8.70 22.25 21.38
C LEU A 235 8.34 22.47 19.90
N PRO A 236 7.07 22.80 19.56
CA PRO A 236 6.69 23.07 18.17
C PRO A 236 7.45 24.29 17.62
N VAL A 237 8.06 24.11 16.45
CA VAL A 237 8.76 25.15 15.69
C VAL A 237 8.25 25.15 14.25
N ALA A 238 8.03 26.33 13.68
CA ALA A 238 7.65 26.48 12.28
C ALA A 238 8.86 26.89 11.44
N CYS A 239 9.09 26.18 10.34
CA CYS A 239 9.98 26.59 9.27
C CYS A 239 9.14 27.25 8.18
N VAL A 240 9.38 28.52 7.90
CA VAL A 240 8.55 29.33 7.00
C VAL A 240 9.39 29.78 5.81
N VAL A 241 8.83 29.64 4.61
CA VAL A 241 9.36 30.24 3.39
C VAL A 241 8.47 31.43 3.05
N VAL A 242 9.07 32.61 2.97
CA VAL A 242 8.36 33.86 2.68
C VAL A 242 8.15 34.00 1.18
N ARG A 243 6.95 34.44 0.79
CA ARG A 243 6.61 34.72 -0.61
C ARG A 243 7.45 35.89 -1.13
N THR A 244 7.93 35.78 -2.36
CA THR A 244 8.72 36.84 -3.01
C THR A 244 8.01 38.20 -2.94
N GLY A 245 8.74 39.24 -2.55
CA GLY A 245 8.22 40.61 -2.43
C GLY A 245 7.36 40.89 -1.20
N HIS A 246 7.22 39.92 -0.29
CA HIS A 246 6.52 40.11 0.98
C HIS A 246 7.51 40.04 2.15
N THR A 247 7.08 40.58 3.29
CA THR A 247 7.79 40.49 4.57
C THR A 247 6.83 39.96 5.61
N VAL A 248 7.35 39.17 6.55
CA VAL A 248 6.61 38.69 7.72
C VAL A 248 7.61 38.47 8.85
N THR A 249 7.17 38.68 10.08
CA THR A 249 7.99 38.52 11.30
C THR A 249 7.60 37.24 12.06
N ALA A 250 8.53 36.69 12.86
CA ALA A 250 8.24 35.63 13.84
C ALA A 250 6.98 35.91 14.64
N GLN A 251 6.84 37.16 15.11
CA GLN A 251 5.80 37.54 16.04
C GLN A 251 4.43 37.50 15.35
N GLU A 252 4.32 37.96 14.10
CA GLU A 252 3.09 37.84 13.31
C GLU A 252 2.66 36.38 13.12
N ILE A 253 3.62 35.46 12.87
CA ILE A 253 3.32 34.02 12.74
C ILE A 253 2.90 33.42 14.09
N LYS A 254 3.60 33.78 15.19
CA LYS A 254 3.26 33.32 16.54
C LYS A 254 1.88 33.82 16.96
N ASP A 255 1.56 35.07 16.70
CA ASP A 255 0.27 35.68 17.03
C ASP A 255 -0.87 35.06 16.20
N LEU A 256 -0.63 34.79 14.91
CA LEU A 256 -1.60 34.07 14.08
C LEU A 256 -1.93 32.68 14.64
N VAL A 257 -0.93 31.93 15.10
CA VAL A 257 -1.15 30.62 15.75
C VAL A 257 -1.83 30.79 17.11
N LYS A 258 -1.48 31.83 17.86
CA LYS A 258 -2.08 32.16 19.17
C LYS A 258 -3.57 32.48 19.08
N ASP A 259 -3.97 33.22 18.05
CA ASP A 259 -5.35 33.67 17.89
C ASP A 259 -6.28 32.57 17.38
N ASN A 260 -5.74 31.54 16.72
CA ASN A 260 -6.53 30.47 16.09
C ASN A 260 -6.46 29.12 16.80
N LEU A 261 -5.41 28.85 17.57
CA LEU A 261 -5.17 27.53 18.18
C LEU A 261 -4.98 27.61 19.69
N THR A 262 -5.24 26.49 20.38
CA THR A 262 -5.10 26.39 21.84
C THR A 262 -3.66 26.63 22.30
N ASP A 263 -3.47 27.05 23.54
CA ASP A 263 -2.16 27.33 24.14
C ASP A 263 -1.17 26.16 24.02
N THR A 264 -1.66 24.93 24.01
CA THR A 264 -0.83 23.74 23.84
C THR A 264 -0.14 23.68 22.48
N LYS A 265 -0.70 24.28 21.43
CA LYS A 265 -0.23 24.21 20.03
C LYS A 265 0.70 25.36 19.64
N GLN A 266 1.05 26.23 20.57
CA GLN A 266 1.86 27.42 20.32
C GLN A 266 3.31 27.08 19.94
N LEU A 267 3.90 27.93 19.10
CA LEU A 267 5.24 27.78 18.52
C LEU A 267 6.35 28.11 19.53
N ARG A 268 6.42 27.35 20.63
CA ARG A 268 7.40 27.54 21.71
C ARG A 268 8.85 27.27 21.29
N GLY A 269 9.03 26.50 20.22
CA GLY A 269 10.33 26.27 19.59
C GLY A 269 10.77 27.41 18.68
N GLY A 270 9.91 28.43 18.48
CA GLY A 270 10.18 29.59 17.65
C GLY A 270 9.68 29.45 16.21
N VAL A 271 10.12 30.39 15.38
CA VAL A 271 9.91 30.40 13.94
C VAL A 271 11.28 30.57 13.29
N ILE A 272 11.51 29.90 12.16
CA ILE A 272 12.76 29.92 11.42
C ILE A 272 12.43 30.17 9.96
N PHE A 273 13.03 31.21 9.38
CA PHE A 273 12.90 31.49 7.96
C PHE A 273 13.90 30.69 7.14
N LEU A 274 13.40 30.01 6.12
CA LEU A 274 14.18 29.24 5.16
C LEU A 274 13.96 29.78 3.74
N ASN A 275 14.96 29.58 2.88
CA ASN A 275 14.82 29.83 1.45
C ASN A 275 13.91 28.79 0.78
N GLU A 276 14.00 27.53 1.25
CA GLU A 276 13.18 26.42 0.77
C GLU A 276 12.98 25.37 1.87
N ILE A 277 11.86 24.65 1.83
CA ILE A 277 11.64 23.50 2.70
C ILE A 277 12.42 22.30 2.13
N PRO A 278 13.26 21.61 2.92
CA PRO A 278 14.00 20.46 2.43
C PRO A 278 13.03 19.33 2.04
N MET A 279 13.12 18.85 0.81
CA MET A 279 12.30 17.75 0.29
C MET A 279 13.11 16.49 -0.05
N THR A 280 12.44 15.34 -0.08
CA THR A 280 12.97 14.08 -0.61
C THR A 280 12.95 14.09 -2.13
N ALA A 281 13.59 13.11 -2.77
CA ALA A 281 13.50 12.91 -4.23
C ALA A 281 12.07 12.71 -4.75
N THR A 282 11.11 12.42 -3.86
CA THR A 282 9.67 12.26 -4.14
C THR A 282 8.84 13.46 -3.70
N THR A 283 9.48 14.64 -3.58
CA THR A 283 8.84 15.92 -3.22
C THR A 283 8.07 15.91 -1.88
N LYS A 284 8.42 14.99 -0.97
CA LYS A 284 7.87 14.97 0.40
C LYS A 284 8.82 15.74 1.32
N ILE A 285 8.30 16.36 2.38
CA ILE A 285 9.16 17.03 3.38
C ILE A 285 10.18 16.04 3.94
N HIS A 286 11.46 16.40 3.84
CA HIS A 286 12.58 15.62 4.36
C HIS A 286 12.74 15.85 5.87
N ARG A 287 11.86 15.24 6.66
CA ARG A 287 11.73 15.47 8.11
C ARG A 287 13.03 15.34 8.92
N ARG A 288 13.95 14.43 8.56
CA ARG A 288 15.25 14.29 9.26
C ARG A 288 16.12 15.55 9.10
N LYS A 289 16.36 15.96 7.86
CA LYS A 289 17.06 17.20 7.50
C LYS A 289 16.37 18.43 8.10
N LEU A 290 15.03 18.48 8.10
CA LEU A 290 14.29 19.55 8.76
C LEU A 290 14.57 19.60 10.28
N LYS A 291 14.56 18.44 10.97
CA LYS A 291 14.91 18.36 12.40
C LYS A 291 16.36 18.78 12.66
N GLU A 292 17.30 18.43 11.78
CA GLU A 292 18.70 18.87 11.89
C GLU A 292 18.81 20.40 11.76
N LEU A 293 18.11 21.01 10.79
CA LEU A 293 18.11 22.47 10.58
C LEU A 293 17.57 23.25 11.78
N VAL A 294 16.47 22.82 12.39
CA VAL A 294 15.88 23.54 13.53
C VAL A 294 16.72 23.46 14.81
N ILE A 295 17.68 22.53 14.87
CA ILE A 295 18.64 22.42 15.98
C ILE A 295 19.86 23.32 15.74
N THR A 296 20.29 23.47 14.49
CA THR A 296 21.54 24.17 14.16
C THR A 296 21.36 25.65 13.80
N MET A 297 20.22 26.03 13.23
CA MET A 297 19.98 27.41 12.80
C MET A 297 19.61 28.30 13.99
N GLU A 298 20.06 29.54 13.93
CA GLU A 298 19.57 30.59 14.81
C GLU A 298 18.07 30.77 14.59
N LYS A 299 17.35 30.80 15.71
CA LYS A 299 15.91 31.04 15.74
C LYS A 299 15.71 32.55 15.76
N GLU A 300 14.59 33.00 15.19
CA GLU A 300 14.14 34.39 15.33
C GLU A 300 14.03 34.85 16.79
#